data_AF-A0A7S4CEF9-F1
#
_entry.id   AF-A0A7S4CEF9-F1
#
_cell.length_a   1.000
_cell.length_b   1.000
_cell.length_c   1.000
_cell.angle_alpha   90.00
_cell.angle_beta   90.00
_cell.angle_gamma   90.00
#
_symmetry.space_group_name_H-M   'P 1'
#
loop_
_entity.id
_entity.type
_entity.pdbx_description
1 polymer ?
#
loop_
_entity_poly.entity_id
_entity_poly.type
_entity_poly.pdbx_seq_one_letter_code
_entity_poly.pdbx_strand_id
1 'polypeptide(L)'
;ATCFGGRDEVSSDVVEKYARELVKVRKEEGKAVSLTFLKQKIVSEFDEGSIKLREVPTLLEVEKTERQVNAFITSYLSIHTLITAWQLQKDLCAEMRVKKYEQLGLGPFIKNELVERFFQPPEGLDFVPHIEPFDVVRAL
;
A
#
# COMPACT_ATOMS: atom_id res chain seq x y z
N ALA A 1 29.62 22.96 30.56
CA ALA A 1 28.15 23.04 30.40
C ALA A 1 27.86 23.28 28.92
N THR A 2 27.64 22.22 28.16
CA THR A 2 27.22 22.31 26.76
C THR A 2 25.71 22.20 26.73
N CYS A 3 25.05 23.32 26.45
CA CYS A 3 23.62 23.39 26.21
C CYS A 3 23.29 22.52 24.98
N PHE A 4 22.72 21.34 25.20
CA PHE A 4 21.99 20.63 24.15
C PHE A 4 20.78 21.49 23.82
N GLY A 5 20.84 22.19 22.68
CA GLY A 5 19.68 22.84 22.11
C GLY A 5 18.57 21.81 21.97
N GLY A 6 17.43 22.07 22.60
CA GLY A 6 16.23 21.29 22.37
C GLY A 6 15.95 21.32 20.88
N ARG A 7 16.05 20.17 20.22
CA ARG A 7 15.41 20.01 18.93
C ARG A 7 13.93 20.09 19.22
N ASP A 8 13.29 21.14 18.75
CA ASP A 8 11.84 21.28 18.86
C ASP A 8 11.22 20.03 18.22
N GLU A 9 10.54 19.21 19.02
CA GLU A 9 9.77 18.07 18.52
C GLU A 9 8.72 18.62 17.53
N VAL A 10 8.64 18.03 16.34
CA VAL A 10 7.61 18.43 15.38
C VAL A 10 6.28 17.95 15.92
N SER A 11 5.30 18.85 16.03
CA SER A 11 3.96 18.49 16.50
C SER A 11 3.37 17.35 15.67
N SER A 12 2.85 16.31 16.35
CA SER A 12 2.23 15.14 15.72
C SER A 12 1.10 15.54 14.76
N ASP A 13 0.37 16.62 15.06
CA ASP A 13 -0.71 17.13 14.21
C ASP A 13 -0.22 17.59 12.84
N VAL A 14 0.99 18.15 12.77
CA VAL A 14 1.61 18.61 11.50
C VAL A 14 1.97 17.39 10.65
N VAL A 15 2.57 16.37 11.27
CA VAL A 15 2.97 15.14 10.59
C VAL A 15 1.74 14.36 10.11
N GLU A 16 0.69 14.28 10.94
CA GLU A 16 -0.58 13.66 10.58
C GLU A 16 -1.26 14.37 9.41
N LYS A 17 -1.30 15.71 9.41
CA LYS A 17 -1.84 16.48 8.29
C LYS A 17 -1.06 16.21 7.01
N TYR A 18 0.27 16.17 7.08
CA TYR A 18 1.12 15.87 5.92
C TYR A 18 0.93 14.43 5.43
N ALA A 19 0.84 13.45 6.33
CA ALA A 19 0.58 12.06 5.98
C ALA A 19 -0.75 11.89 5.23
N ARG A 20 -1.83 12.54 5.71
CA ARG A 20 -3.13 12.54 5.01
C ARG A 20 -3.05 13.14 3.62
N GLU A 21 -2.33 14.25 3.47
CA GLU A 21 -2.16 14.89 2.16
C GLU A 21 -1.37 13.99 1.20
N LEU A 22 -0.30 13.34 1.66
CA LEU A 22 0.46 12.39 0.85
C LEU A 22 -0.40 11.22 0.37
N VAL A 23 -1.24 10.66 1.25
CA VAL A 23 -2.19 9.60 0.89
C VAL A 23 -3.18 10.09 -0.18
N LYS A 24 -3.71 11.30 -0.01
CA LYS A 24 -4.65 11.90 -0.96
C LYS A 24 -4.01 12.11 -2.33
N VAL A 25 -2.85 12.77 -2.39
CA VAL A 25 -2.10 13.02 -3.64
C VAL A 25 -1.79 11.69 -4.34
N ARG A 26 -1.33 10.67 -3.62
CA ARG A 26 -1.03 9.36 -4.22
C ARG A 26 -2.26 8.68 -4.84
N LYS A 27 -3.42 8.80 -4.19
CA LYS A 27 -4.68 8.27 -4.72
C LYS A 27 -5.10 9.01 -5.99
N GLU A 28 -4.98 10.33 -6.01
CA GLU A 28 -5.27 11.16 -7.19
C GLU A 28 -4.33 10.84 -8.37
N GLU A 29 -3.06 10.52 -8.08
CA GLU A 29 -2.09 10.06 -9.06
C GLU A 29 -2.29 8.61 -9.52
N GLY A 30 -3.24 7.86 -8.93
CA GLY A 30 -3.42 6.43 -9.24
C GLY A 30 -2.23 5.56 -8.84
N LYS A 31 -1.45 5.96 -7.83
CA LYS A 31 -0.27 5.24 -7.36
C LYS A 31 -0.56 4.46 -6.08
N ALA A 32 0.27 3.45 -5.83
CA ALA A 32 0.23 2.71 -4.58
C ALA A 32 0.52 3.63 -3.38
N VAL A 33 -0.18 3.36 -2.28
CA VAL A 33 0.05 3.93 -0.96
C VAL A 33 0.61 2.82 -0.08
N SER A 34 1.88 2.94 0.29
CA SER A 34 2.55 2.01 1.19
C SER A 34 3.16 2.73 2.39
N LEU A 35 3.27 2.02 3.51
CA LEU A 35 3.90 2.51 4.72
C LEU A 35 5.35 2.93 4.45
N THR A 36 6.08 2.14 3.65
CA THR A 36 7.46 2.44 3.26
C THR A 36 7.56 3.79 2.56
N PHE A 37 6.70 4.03 1.57
CA PHE A 37 6.66 5.31 0.86
C PHE A 37 6.35 6.49 1.80
N LEU A 38 5.32 6.34 2.63
CA LEU A 38 4.91 7.42 3.54
C LEU A 38 6.02 7.76 4.54
N LYS A 39 6.64 6.74 5.17
CA LYS A 39 7.76 6.93 6.10
C LYS A 39 8.93 7.64 5.43
N GLN A 40 9.31 7.20 4.23
CA GLN A 40 10.42 7.82 3.50
C GLN A 40 10.14 9.29 3.18
N LYS A 41 8.92 9.63 2.74
CA LYS A 41 8.56 11.02 2.43
C LYS A 41 8.44 11.92 3.65
N ILE A 42 7.93 11.39 4.76
CA ILE A 42 7.85 12.13 6.02
C ILE A 42 9.26 12.41 6.55
N VAL A 43 10.15 11.41 6.58
CA VAL A 43 11.54 11.59 7.04
C VAL A 43 12.36 12.47 6.10
N SER A 44 12.03 12.54 4.80
CA SER A 44 12.69 13.49 3.89
C SER A 44 12.24 14.94 4.09
N GLU A 45 11.02 15.14 4.60
CA GLU A 45 10.43 16.48 4.80
C GLU A 45 10.75 17.04 6.19
N PHE A 46 10.80 16.18 7.20
CA PHE A 46 11.00 16.53 8.60
C PHE A 46 12.28 15.88 9.12
N ASP A 47 13.02 16.53 10.02
CA ASP A 47 14.22 15.96 10.63
C ASP A 47 13.89 14.67 11.41
N GLU A 48 14.60 13.57 11.12
CA GLU A 48 14.34 12.21 11.61
C GLU A 48 14.34 12.13 13.15
N GLY A 49 15.09 13.01 13.81
CA GLY A 49 15.20 13.09 15.26
C GLY A 49 13.99 13.71 15.98
N SER A 50 13.05 14.32 15.26
CA SER A 50 11.95 15.10 15.83
C SER A 50 10.56 14.49 15.62
N ILE A 51 10.47 13.25 15.10
CA ILE A 51 9.22 12.66 14.63
C ILE A 51 8.90 11.34 15.34
N LYS A 52 7.71 11.26 15.93
CA LYS A 52 7.16 10.00 16.50
C LYS A 52 6.25 9.30 15.48
N LEU A 53 6.84 8.70 14.43
CA LEU A 53 6.09 8.04 13.34
C LEU A 53 5.09 6.97 13.83
N ARG A 54 5.38 6.31 14.96
CA ARG A 54 4.51 5.28 15.55
C ARG A 54 3.23 5.84 16.17
N GLU A 55 3.16 7.15 16.38
CA GLU A 55 2.02 7.85 16.98
C GLU A 55 1.13 8.50 15.93
N VAL A 56 1.53 8.47 14.65
CA VAL A 56 0.78 9.09 13.54
C VAL A 56 -0.37 8.16 13.11
N PRO A 57 -1.65 8.52 13.37
CA PRO A 57 -2.79 7.64 13.11
C PRO A 57 -2.87 7.16 11.66
N THR A 58 -2.62 8.04 10.69
CA THR A 58 -2.67 7.67 9.26
C THR A 58 -1.66 6.57 8.92
N LEU A 59 -0.46 6.59 9.52
CA LEU A 59 0.55 5.55 9.28
C LEU A 59 0.13 4.22 9.89
N LEU A 60 -0.48 4.23 11.07
CA LEU A 60 -0.98 3.01 11.73
C LEU A 60 -2.12 2.37 10.94
N GLU A 61 -3.03 3.17 10.39
CA GLU A 61 -4.14 2.69 9.56
C GLU A 61 -3.63 2.04 8.26
N VAL A 62 -2.69 2.70 7.58
CA VAL A 62 -2.05 2.16 6.37
C VAL A 62 -1.27 0.89 6.70
N GLU A 63 -0.45 0.89 7.75
CA GLU A 63 0.32 -0.29 8.18
C GLU A 63 -0.58 -1.49 8.46
N LYS A 64 -1.67 -1.28 9.21
CA LYS A 64 -2.60 -2.35 9.54
C LYS A 64 -3.21 -2.97 8.29
N THR A 65 -3.66 -2.14 7.36
CA THR A 65 -4.34 -2.57 6.13
C THR A 65 -3.35 -3.25 5.18
N GLU A 66 -2.18 -2.65 4.96
CA GLU A 66 -1.11 -3.19 4.13
C GLU A 66 -0.63 -4.56 4.66
N ARG A 67 -0.47 -4.70 5.98
CA ARG A 67 -0.08 -5.97 6.60
C ARG A 67 -1.11 -7.07 6.34
N GLN A 68 -2.40 -6.77 6.48
CA GLN A 68 -3.47 -7.75 6.21
C GLN A 68 -3.49 -8.17 4.73
N VAL A 69 -3.41 -7.20 3.83
CA VAL A 69 -3.36 -7.44 2.38
C VAL A 69 -2.14 -8.28 2.00
N ASN A 70 -0.96 -7.92 2.48
CA ASN A 70 0.28 -8.62 2.14
C ASN A 70 0.30 -10.05 2.71
N ALA A 71 -0.24 -10.25 3.92
CA ALA A 71 -0.39 -11.59 4.49
C ALA A 71 -1.34 -12.45 3.67
N PHE A 72 -2.48 -11.90 3.24
CA PHE A 72 -3.41 -12.61 2.36
C PHE A 72 -2.76 -12.97 1.03
N ILE A 73 -2.17 -12.00 0.32
CA ILE A 73 -1.54 -12.22 -0.99
C ILE A 73 -0.46 -13.30 -0.90
N THR A 74 0.43 -13.19 0.09
CA THR A 74 1.53 -14.15 0.26
C THR A 74 0.99 -15.56 0.54
N SER A 75 -0.01 -15.68 1.42
CA SER A 75 -0.63 -16.96 1.74
C SER A 75 -1.35 -17.54 0.52
N TYR A 76 -2.15 -16.73 -0.18
CA TYR A 76 -2.90 -17.13 -1.35
C TYR A 76 -1.97 -17.62 -2.47
N LEU A 77 -0.89 -16.88 -2.76
CA LEU A 77 0.09 -17.26 -3.78
C LEU A 77 0.87 -18.54 -3.43
N SER A 78 1.01 -18.86 -2.14
CA SER A 78 1.75 -20.07 -1.74
C SER A 78 0.98 -21.37 -1.88
N ILE A 79 -0.35 -21.31 -1.96
CA ILE A 79 -1.22 -22.51 -2.05
C ILE A 79 -1.79 -22.75 -3.44
N HIS A 80 -1.76 -21.76 -4.35
CA HIS A 80 -2.33 -21.88 -5.69
C HIS A 80 -1.24 -22.06 -6.75
N THR A 81 -1.31 -23.17 -7.49
CA THR A 81 -0.37 -23.49 -8.58
C THR A 81 -0.61 -22.65 -9.84
N LEU A 82 -1.87 -22.38 -10.17
CA LEU A 82 -2.27 -21.55 -11.32
C LEU A 82 -3.28 -20.51 -10.83
N ILE A 83 -2.93 -19.24 -11.00
CA ILE A 83 -3.71 -18.12 -10.49
C ILE A 83 -3.60 -16.95 -11.46
N THR A 84 -4.68 -16.18 -11.58
CA THR A 84 -4.67 -14.88 -12.28
C THR A 84 -4.80 -13.73 -11.28
N ALA A 85 -4.27 -12.56 -11.64
CA ALA A 85 -4.40 -11.36 -10.82
C ALA A 85 -5.87 -11.02 -10.53
N TRP A 86 -6.78 -11.33 -11.45
CA TRP A 86 -8.21 -11.14 -11.28
C TRP A 86 -8.79 -12.00 -10.15
N GLN A 87 -8.48 -13.30 -10.14
CA GLN A 87 -8.97 -14.21 -9.11
C GLN A 87 -8.42 -13.81 -7.73
N LEU A 88 -7.14 -13.43 -7.66
CA LEU A 88 -6.53 -12.92 -6.44
C LEU A 88 -7.23 -11.66 -5.93
N GLN A 89 -7.48 -10.67 -6.80
CA GLN A 89 -8.14 -9.43 -6.42
C GLN A 89 -9.57 -9.69 -5.91
N LYS A 90 -10.32 -10.52 -6.63
CA LYS A 90 -11.70 -10.88 -6.29
C LYS A 90 -11.79 -11.52 -4.92
N ASP A 91 -10.95 -12.52 -4.65
CA ASP A 91 -10.99 -13.25 -3.38
C ASP A 91 -10.46 -12.41 -2.23
N LEU A 92 -9.44 -11.57 -2.47
CA LEU A 92 -8.97 -10.60 -1.50
C LEU A 92 -10.07 -9.59 -1.13
N CYS A 93 -10.80 -9.06 -2.12
CA CYS A 93 -11.90 -8.14 -1.86
C CYS A 93 -13.02 -8.82 -1.05
N ALA A 94 -13.33 -10.09 -1.35
CA ALA A 94 -14.29 -10.87 -0.58
C ALA A 94 -13.83 -11.06 0.88
N GLU A 95 -12.58 -11.44 1.11
CA GLU A 95 -11.99 -11.62 2.44
C GLU A 95 -12.02 -10.31 3.24
N MET A 96 -11.61 -9.21 2.60
CA MET A 96 -11.58 -7.88 3.21
C MET A 96 -12.95 -7.21 3.31
N ARG A 97 -14.02 -7.88 2.83
CA ARG A 97 -15.41 -7.40 2.83
C ARG A 97 -15.59 -6.04 2.15
N VAL A 98 -14.86 -5.82 1.06
CA VAL A 98 -14.94 -4.63 0.22
C VAL A 98 -15.40 -4.99 -1.19
N LYS A 99 -16.07 -4.07 -1.88
CA LYS A 99 -16.52 -4.28 -3.27
C LYS A 99 -15.40 -4.05 -4.28
N LYS A 100 -14.46 -3.17 -3.95
CA LYS A 100 -13.32 -2.80 -4.78
C LYS A 100 -12.08 -2.66 -3.92
N TYR A 101 -10.92 -3.05 -4.44
CA TYR A 101 -9.65 -2.99 -3.71
C TYR A 101 -9.30 -1.56 -3.29
N GLU A 102 -9.63 -0.57 -4.11
CA GLU A 102 -9.33 0.85 -3.86
C GLU A 102 -10.00 1.38 -2.58
N GLN A 103 -11.05 0.71 -2.10
CA GLN A 103 -11.70 1.03 -0.82
C GLN A 103 -10.80 0.76 0.39
N LEU A 104 -9.76 -0.07 0.25
CA LEU A 104 -8.72 -0.30 1.26
C LEU A 104 -7.75 0.87 1.39
N GLY A 105 -7.80 1.83 0.47
CA GLY A 105 -6.99 3.04 0.54
C GLY A 105 -5.51 2.86 0.18
N LEU A 106 -5.12 1.69 -0.31
CA LEU A 106 -3.73 1.36 -0.71
C LEU A 106 -3.39 1.73 -2.16
N GLY A 107 -4.32 2.39 -2.88
CA GLY A 107 -4.20 2.67 -4.32
C GLY A 107 -4.70 1.50 -5.18
N PRO A 108 -4.38 1.47 -6.49
CA PRO A 108 -4.83 0.41 -7.38
C PRO A 108 -4.14 -0.92 -7.09
N PHE A 109 -4.89 -2.02 -7.16
CA PHE A 109 -4.39 -3.36 -6.85
C PHE A 109 -3.17 -3.75 -7.69
N ILE A 110 -3.18 -3.39 -8.98
CA ILE A 110 -2.13 -3.74 -9.93
C ILE A 110 -0.79 -3.08 -9.60
N LYS A 111 -0.80 -2.01 -8.81
CA LYS A 111 0.40 -1.29 -8.34
C LYS A 111 0.89 -1.77 -6.96
N ASN A 112 0.22 -2.75 -6.35
CA ASN A 112 0.70 -3.33 -5.10
C ASN A 112 2.01 -4.08 -5.36
N GLU A 113 3.01 -3.87 -4.51
CA GLU A 113 4.37 -4.40 -4.71
C GLU A 113 4.42 -5.92 -4.92
N LEU A 114 3.60 -6.70 -4.19
CA LEU A 114 3.57 -8.16 -4.33
C LEU A 114 2.88 -8.58 -5.64
N VAL A 115 1.87 -7.82 -6.07
CA VAL A 115 1.16 -8.06 -7.33
C VAL A 115 2.06 -7.74 -8.51
N GLU A 116 2.75 -6.59 -8.49
CA GLU A 116 3.72 -6.21 -9.52
C GLU A 116 4.83 -7.25 -9.62
N ARG A 117 5.36 -7.69 -8.47
CA ARG A 117 6.44 -8.68 -8.41
C ARG A 117 6.02 -10.05 -8.97
N PHE A 118 4.81 -10.51 -8.68
CA PHE A 118 4.37 -11.85 -9.07
C PHE A 118 3.80 -11.90 -10.49
N PHE A 119 2.98 -10.92 -10.87
CA PHE A 119 2.27 -10.93 -12.14
C PHE A 119 2.94 -10.12 -13.25
N GLN A 120 3.90 -9.24 -12.91
CA GLN A 120 4.66 -8.42 -13.86
C GLN A 120 3.75 -7.72 -14.89
N PRO A 121 2.78 -6.90 -14.44
CA PRO A 121 1.85 -6.24 -15.33
C PRO A 121 2.59 -5.36 -16.35
N PRO A 122 2.10 -5.26 -17.60
CA PRO A 122 2.64 -4.32 -18.57
C PRO A 122 2.63 -2.89 -18.04
N GLU A 123 3.61 -2.10 -18.48
CA GLU A 123 3.66 -0.68 -18.14
C GLU A 123 2.39 0.04 -18.62
N GLY A 124 1.86 0.94 -17.80
CA GLY A 124 0.61 1.66 -18.07
C GLY A 124 -0.66 0.84 -17.85
N LEU A 125 -0.58 -0.43 -17.41
CA LEU A 125 -1.77 -1.15 -16.99
C LEU A 125 -2.24 -0.64 -15.62
N ASP A 126 -3.44 -0.06 -15.60
CA ASP A 126 -4.01 0.59 -14.41
C ASP A 126 -5.25 -0.15 -13.85
N PHE A 127 -5.65 -1.24 -14.48
CA PHE A 127 -6.76 -2.09 -14.03
C PHE A 127 -6.40 -3.57 -14.18
N VAL A 128 -7.13 -4.42 -13.47
CA VAL A 128 -6.98 -5.88 -13.57
C VAL A 128 -7.95 -6.39 -14.63
N PRO A 129 -7.46 -6.92 -15.77
CA PRO A 129 -8.33 -7.49 -16.78
C PRO A 129 -9.00 -8.77 -16.24
N HIS A 130 -10.23 -9.02 -16.68
CA HIS A 130 -10.91 -10.28 -16.35
C HIS A 130 -10.30 -11.42 -17.17
N ILE A 131 -9.43 -12.19 -16.52
CA ILE A 131 -8.78 -13.37 -17.08
C ILE A 131 -8.93 -14.47 -16.05
N GLU A 132 -9.57 -15.57 -16.40
CA GLU A 132 -9.69 -16.75 -15.55
C GLU A 132 -8.49 -17.69 -15.75
N PRO A 133 -8.15 -18.54 -14.78
CA PRO A 133 -7.12 -19.57 -14.96
C PRO A 133 -7.34 -20.44 -16.20
N PHE A 134 -8.60 -20.74 -16.53
CA PHE A 134 -8.95 -21.50 -17.73
C PHE A 134 -8.61 -20.78 -19.04
N ASP A 135 -8.72 -19.45 -19.09
CA ASP A 135 -8.33 -18.67 -20.26
C ASP A 135 -6.83 -18.78 -20.52
N VAL A 136 -6.02 -18.84 -19.45
CA VAL A 136 -4.57 -19.05 -19.54
C VAL A 136 -4.27 -20.44 -20.10
N VAL A 137 -4.90 -21.49 -19.56
CA VAL A 137 -4.68 -22.87 -20.03
C VAL A 137 -5.05 -23.04 -21.50
N ARG A 138 -6.12 -22.41 -21.97
CA ARG A 138 -6.55 -22.45 -23.38
C ARG A 138 -5.56 -21.76 -24.33
N ALA A 139 -4.77 -20.81 -23.82
CA ALA A 139 -3.83 -20.02 -24.61
C ALA A 139 -2.42 -20.63 -24.70
N LEU A 140 -2.15 -21.71 -23.95
CA LEU A 140 -0.92 -22.50 -24.00
C LEU A 140 -1.00 -23.58 -25.07
#